data_AF-A0AA38C5P5-F1
#
_entry.id   AF-A0AA38C5P5-F1
#
_cell.length_a   1.000
_cell.length_b   1.000
_cell.length_c   1.000
_cell.angle_alpha   90.00
_cell.angle_beta   90.00
_cell.angle_gamma   90.00
#
_symmetry.space_group_name_H-M   'P 1'
#
loop_
_entity.id
_entity.type
_entity.pdbx_description
1 polymer ?
#
loop_
_entity_poly.entity_id
_entity_poly.type
_entity_poly.pdbx_seq_one_letter_code
_entity_poly.pdbx_strand_id
1 'polypeptide(L)'
;MAATINAGYSVVGTLDHDRRITLSRNYQDTKMIKAATPTLPTRSSKEAAKLKYGRERNHRQPLASSENFEDDVRDLRKRACGLPDDYLICLVGDMITEEALPAYQTMLNTFDGVRDETGASPTSWALWTRMWTAEENRHGDVLYKYLYLTGRVDMKQIEKTIQYLIGYGM
;
A
#
# COMPACT_ATOMS: atom_id res chain seq x y z
N MET A 1 -42.84 13.88 18.26
CA MET A 1 -43.62 12.99 17.37
C MET A 1 -42.63 12.12 16.62
N ALA A 2 -42.67 10.81 16.83
CA ALA A 2 -41.78 9.86 16.16
C ALA A 2 -42.52 9.21 14.99
N ALA A 3 -41.92 9.21 13.81
CA ALA A 3 -42.36 8.41 12.68
C ALA A 3 -41.54 7.12 12.66
N THR A 4 -42.22 5.99 12.89
CA THR A 4 -41.65 4.65 12.79
C THR A 4 -41.68 4.23 11.32
N ILE A 5 -40.50 4.07 10.70
CA ILE A 5 -40.39 3.35 9.42
C ILE A 5 -39.85 1.95 9.73
N ASN A 6 -40.64 0.96 9.31
CA ASN A 6 -40.49 -0.44 9.64
C ASN A 6 -39.41 -1.09 8.75
N ALA A 7 -38.16 -0.95 9.15
CA ALA A 7 -37.05 -1.83 8.78
C ALA A 7 -36.08 -1.76 9.96
N GLY A 8 -35.95 -2.83 10.74
CA GLY A 8 -35.37 -2.87 12.09
C GLY A 8 -33.91 -2.42 12.24
N TYR A 9 -33.63 -1.15 12.00
CA TYR A 9 -32.32 -0.52 12.14
C TYR A 9 -32.49 0.86 12.78
N SER A 10 -32.33 0.92 14.10
CA SER A 10 -32.18 2.18 14.82
C SER A 10 -30.73 2.63 14.75
N VAL A 11 -30.45 3.66 13.94
CA VAL A 11 -29.18 4.41 14.02
C VAL A 11 -29.26 5.29 15.27
N VAL A 12 -28.55 4.90 16.33
CA VAL A 12 -28.41 5.72 17.54
C VAL A 12 -27.19 6.62 17.34
N GLY A 13 -27.41 7.84 16.87
CA GLY A 13 -26.41 8.90 16.90
C GLY A 13 -26.65 9.78 18.13
N THR A 14 -25.68 9.89 19.03
CA THR A 14 -25.70 10.91 20.09
C THR A 14 -25.07 12.20 19.58
N LEU A 15 -25.81 13.31 19.68
CA LEU A 15 -25.31 14.65 19.42
C LEU A 15 -24.44 15.11 20.58
N ASP A 16 -23.19 15.51 20.31
CA ASP A 16 -22.38 16.31 21.23
C ASP A 16 -22.99 17.73 21.35
N HIS A 17 -22.63 18.45 22.41
CA HIS A 17 -23.00 19.84 22.71
C HIS A 17 -22.81 20.79 21.51
N ASP A 18 -21.83 20.49 20.64
CA ASP A 18 -21.49 21.27 19.44
C ASP A 18 -22.21 20.81 18.14
N ARG A 19 -23.19 19.90 18.21
CA ARG A 19 -23.93 19.34 17.04
C ARG A 19 -23.04 18.71 15.96
N ARG A 20 -21.85 18.22 16.30
CA ARG A 20 -21.01 17.42 15.40
C ARG A 20 -21.49 15.96 15.38
N ILE A 21 -21.55 15.35 14.20
CA ILE A 21 -21.81 13.92 14.04
C ILE A 21 -20.50 13.17 14.32
N THR A 22 -20.42 12.47 15.44
CA THR A 22 -19.30 11.59 15.75
C THR A 22 -19.59 10.19 15.20
N LEU A 23 -18.85 9.76 14.17
CA LEU A 23 -18.92 8.39 13.66
C LEU A 23 -18.01 7.48 14.51
N SER A 24 -18.44 7.07 15.70
CA SER A 24 -17.84 5.90 16.35
C SER A 24 -18.46 4.64 15.76
N ARG A 25 -17.68 3.83 15.06
CA ARG A 25 -18.14 2.58 14.45
C ARG A 25 -18.73 1.65 15.51
N ASN A 26 -19.96 1.18 15.31
CA ASN A 26 -20.64 0.32 16.28
C ASN A 26 -20.24 -1.15 16.08
N TYR A 27 -20.24 -1.95 17.15
CA TYR A 27 -19.94 -3.39 17.15
C TYR A 27 -20.73 -4.19 16.09
N GLN A 28 -21.96 -3.77 15.76
CA GLN A 28 -22.80 -4.39 14.73
C GLN A 28 -22.19 -4.29 13.31
N ASP A 29 -21.42 -3.25 13.00
CA ASP A 29 -20.79 -3.06 11.68
C ASP A 29 -19.68 -4.11 11.43
N THR A 30 -18.96 -4.49 12.48
CA THR A 30 -17.93 -5.55 12.38
C THR A 30 -18.54 -6.93 12.10
N LYS A 31 -19.78 -7.18 12.52
CA LYS A 31 -20.50 -8.43 12.18
C LYS A 31 -20.87 -8.46 10.70
N MET A 32 -21.22 -7.32 10.12
CA MET A 32 -21.50 -7.20 8.68
C MET A 32 -20.25 -7.46 7.84
N ILE A 33 -19.09 -6.93 8.27
CA ILE A 33 -17.79 -7.20 7.61
C ILE A 33 -17.44 -8.68 7.68
N LYS A 34 -17.59 -9.31 8.85
CA LYS A 34 -17.37 -10.76 9.01
C LYS A 34 -18.31 -11.58 8.13
N ALA A 35 -19.58 -11.17 7.98
CA ALA A 35 -20.55 -11.83 7.10
C ALA A 35 -20.23 -11.67 5.60
N ALA A 36 -19.58 -10.59 5.19
CA ALA A 36 -19.18 -10.34 3.80
C ALA A 36 -17.85 -11.04 3.38
N THR A 37 -17.13 -11.62 4.35
CA THR A 37 -15.85 -12.31 4.14
C THR A 37 -15.87 -13.46 3.11
N PRO A 38 -16.94 -14.26 2.94
CA PRO A 38 -16.94 -15.34 1.95
C PRO A 38 -16.94 -14.87 0.48
N THR A 39 -17.39 -13.63 0.19
CA THR A 39 -17.73 -13.20 -1.18
C THR A 39 -16.73 -12.25 -1.84
N LEU A 40 -16.02 -11.43 -1.07
CA LEU A 40 -15.15 -10.37 -1.63
C LEU A 40 -13.72 -10.83 -2.02
N PRO A 41 -13.01 -11.65 -1.23
CA PRO A 41 -11.62 -11.95 -1.50
C PRO A 41 -11.44 -13.10 -2.50
N THR A 42 -12.47 -13.91 -2.77
CA THR A 42 -12.37 -15.03 -3.73
C THR A 42 -12.30 -14.57 -5.18
N ARG A 43 -12.82 -13.38 -5.50
CA ARG A 43 -12.68 -12.77 -6.84
C ARG A 43 -11.33 -12.09 -7.00
N SER A 44 -10.92 -11.25 -6.03
CA SER A 44 -9.64 -10.54 -6.07
C SER A 44 -8.44 -11.47 -5.95
N SER A 45 -8.50 -12.51 -5.11
CA SER A 45 -7.40 -13.48 -4.96
C SER A 45 -7.18 -14.37 -6.18
N LYS A 46 -8.26 -14.77 -6.88
CA LYS A 46 -8.15 -15.57 -8.12
C LYS A 46 -7.64 -14.73 -9.29
N GLU A 47 -8.06 -13.47 -9.39
CA GLU A 47 -7.55 -12.53 -10.41
C GLU A 47 -6.09 -12.12 -10.11
N ALA A 48 -5.76 -11.82 -8.86
CA ALA A 48 -4.39 -11.53 -8.42
C ALA A 48 -3.45 -12.72 -8.68
N ALA A 49 -3.88 -13.96 -8.38
CA ALA A 49 -3.10 -15.16 -8.67
C ALA A 49 -2.90 -15.40 -10.18
N LYS A 50 -3.89 -15.09 -11.02
CA LYS A 50 -3.77 -15.16 -12.49
C LYS A 50 -2.82 -14.10 -13.06
N LEU A 51 -2.78 -12.90 -12.48
CA LEU A 51 -1.84 -11.85 -12.89
C LEU A 51 -0.38 -12.19 -12.55
N LYS A 52 -0.16 -13.02 -11.52
CA LYS A 52 1.14 -13.26 -10.86
C LYS A 52 2.10 -14.17 -11.63
N TYR A 53 1.61 -15.07 -12.48
CA TYR A 53 2.43 -16.08 -13.17
C TYR A 53 2.48 -15.94 -14.70
N GLY A 54 1.66 -15.06 -15.29
CA GLY A 54 1.51 -14.95 -16.76
C GLY A 54 2.18 -13.75 -17.42
N ARG A 55 2.72 -12.79 -16.66
CA ARG A 55 3.44 -11.65 -17.25
C ARG A 55 4.92 -11.98 -17.26
N GLU A 56 5.49 -12.13 -18.46
CA GLU A 56 6.94 -12.06 -18.63
C GLU A 56 7.46 -10.85 -17.86
N ARG A 57 8.47 -11.07 -17.01
CA ARG A 57 9.14 -9.98 -16.32
C ARG A 57 9.77 -9.11 -17.40
N ASN A 58 9.08 -8.03 -17.79
CA ASN A 58 9.69 -6.97 -18.56
C ASN A 58 10.72 -6.32 -17.65
N HIS A 59 11.91 -6.91 -17.59
CA HIS A 59 13.05 -6.42 -16.83
C HIS A 59 13.52 -5.12 -17.48
N ARG A 60 12.84 -4.01 -17.15
CA ARG A 60 13.28 -2.66 -17.53
C ARG A 60 14.45 -2.18 -16.67
N GLN A 61 14.79 -2.91 -15.62
CA GLN A 61 15.95 -2.63 -14.78
C GLN A 61 17.15 -3.48 -15.21
N PRO A 62 18.37 -2.91 -15.18
CA PRO A 62 19.61 -3.66 -15.40
C PRO A 62 19.68 -4.87 -14.47
N LEU A 63 19.96 -6.04 -15.03
CA LEU A 63 20.12 -7.28 -14.26
C LEU A 63 21.60 -7.47 -13.93
N ALA A 64 21.95 -7.53 -12.63
CA ALA A 64 23.34 -7.66 -12.18
C ALA A 64 24.05 -8.93 -12.68
N SER A 65 23.29 -9.98 -13.03
CA SER A 65 23.82 -11.22 -13.60
C SER A 65 23.98 -11.18 -15.13
N SER A 66 23.58 -10.09 -15.78
CA SER A 66 23.71 -9.92 -17.23
C SER A 66 25.15 -9.55 -17.59
N GLU A 67 25.68 -10.15 -18.66
CA GLU A 67 26.97 -9.75 -19.24
C GLU A 67 26.97 -8.28 -19.69
N ASN A 68 25.78 -7.74 -20.00
CA ASN A 68 25.58 -6.36 -20.46
C ASN A 68 25.25 -5.38 -19.32
N PHE A 69 25.35 -5.79 -18.05
CA PHE A 69 24.91 -4.99 -16.91
C PHE A 69 25.48 -3.56 -16.91
N GLU A 70 26.79 -3.42 -17.15
CA GLU A 70 27.47 -2.12 -17.16
C GLU A 70 26.97 -1.20 -18.28
N ASP A 71 26.69 -1.76 -19.46
CA ASP A 71 26.16 -1.01 -20.59
C ASP A 71 24.70 -0.60 -20.34
N ASP A 72 23.89 -1.49 -19.77
CA ASP A 72 22.50 -1.21 -19.38
C ASP A 72 22.43 -0.09 -18.33
N VAL A 73 23.32 -0.10 -17.33
CA VAL A 73 23.43 0.97 -16.32
C VAL A 73 23.87 2.27 -16.97
N ARG A 74 24.84 2.23 -17.89
CA ARG A 74 25.31 3.42 -18.62
C ARG A 74 24.18 4.05 -19.44
N ASP A 75 23.39 3.23 -20.14
CA ASP A 75 22.27 3.71 -20.96
C ASP A 75 21.08 4.19 -20.12
N LEU A 76 20.87 3.61 -18.93
CA LEU A 76 19.94 4.16 -17.94
C LEU A 76 20.37 5.55 -17.49
N ARG A 77 21.65 5.75 -17.13
CA ARG A 77 22.17 7.06 -16.70
C ARG A 77 22.11 8.11 -17.80
N LYS A 78 22.43 7.74 -19.05
CA LYS A 78 22.29 8.64 -20.22
C LYS A 78 20.86 9.17 -20.36
N ARG A 79 19.87 8.28 -20.25
CA ARG A 79 18.44 8.67 -20.30
C ARG A 79 18.04 9.54 -19.11
N ALA A 80 18.48 9.17 -17.90
CA ALA A 80 18.18 9.91 -16.68
C ALA A 80 18.80 11.33 -16.67
N CYS A 81 19.90 11.55 -17.39
CA CYS A 81 20.53 12.87 -17.52
C CYS A 81 19.60 13.91 -18.19
N GLY A 82 18.69 13.45 -19.05
CA GLY A 82 17.70 14.32 -19.70
C GLY A 82 16.44 14.60 -18.86
N LEU A 83 16.31 14.03 -17.66
CA LEU A 83 15.16 14.29 -16.79
C LEU A 83 15.33 15.61 -16.03
N PRO A 84 14.31 16.49 -16.02
CA PRO A 84 14.31 17.70 -15.20
C PRO A 84 14.36 17.38 -13.70
N ASP A 85 14.96 18.25 -12.91
CA ASP A 85 15.05 18.04 -11.46
C ASP A 85 13.67 18.06 -10.79
N ASP A 86 12.72 18.89 -11.27
CA ASP A 86 11.34 18.91 -10.78
C ASP A 86 10.67 17.53 -10.91
N TYR A 87 10.95 16.81 -12.00
CA TYR A 87 10.45 15.46 -12.21
C TYR A 87 11.06 14.48 -11.20
N LEU A 88 12.37 14.60 -10.95
CA LEU A 88 13.08 13.76 -9.98
C LEU A 88 12.60 14.02 -8.56
N ILE A 89 12.28 15.27 -8.20
CA ILE A 89 11.72 15.62 -6.89
C ILE A 89 10.38 14.90 -6.67
N CYS A 90 9.45 14.96 -7.64
CA CYS A 90 8.20 14.21 -7.55
C CYS A 90 8.43 12.71 -7.44
N LEU A 91 9.32 12.15 -8.27
CA LEU A 91 9.62 10.71 -8.25
C LEU A 91 10.26 10.25 -6.94
N VAL A 92 11.10 11.09 -6.33
CA VAL A 92 11.67 10.86 -4.99
C VAL A 92 10.57 10.88 -3.93
N GLY A 93 9.63 11.83 -4.02
CA GLY A 93 8.46 11.87 -3.13
C GLY A 93 7.64 10.59 -3.22
N ASP A 94 7.28 10.16 -4.44
CA ASP A 94 6.55 8.93 -4.69
C ASP A 94 7.31 7.72 -4.09
N MET A 95 8.61 7.61 -4.36
CA MET A 95 9.42 6.51 -3.83
C MET A 95 9.45 6.48 -2.30
N ILE A 96 9.63 7.63 -1.65
CA ILE A 96 9.61 7.72 -0.17
C ILE A 96 8.26 7.24 0.37
N THR A 97 7.15 7.61 -0.28
CA THR A 97 5.82 7.14 0.14
C THR A 97 5.63 5.65 -0.07
N GLU A 98 6.18 5.05 -1.14
CA GLU A 98 6.12 3.60 -1.37
C GLU A 98 6.95 2.81 -0.36
N GLU A 99 8.10 3.34 0.08
CA GLU A 99 8.96 2.72 1.11
C GLU A 99 8.35 2.77 2.52
N ALA A 100 7.37 3.65 2.76
CA ALA A 100 6.63 3.71 4.03
C ALA A 100 5.62 2.56 4.21
N LEU A 101 5.68 1.51 3.38
CA LEU A 101 4.80 0.35 3.38
C LEU A 101 4.52 -0.29 4.75
N PRO A 102 5.49 -0.40 5.70
CA PRO A 102 5.19 -0.90 7.03
C PRO A 102 4.10 -0.10 7.78
N ALA A 103 4.04 1.22 7.56
CA ALA A 103 3.02 2.09 8.15
C ALA A 103 1.63 1.78 7.56
N TYR A 104 1.53 1.58 6.24
CA TYR A 104 0.25 1.22 5.59
C TYR A 104 -0.26 -0.15 6.04
N GLN A 105 0.60 -1.17 6.10
CA GLN A 105 0.21 -2.49 6.59
C GLN A 105 -0.25 -2.44 8.06
N THR A 106 0.46 -1.66 8.87
CA THR A 106 0.07 -1.42 10.28
C THR A 106 -1.30 -0.78 10.36
N MET A 107 -1.54 0.27 9.57
CA MET A 107 -2.84 0.95 9.49
C MET A 107 -3.97 -0.03 9.12
N LEU A 108 -3.79 -0.87 8.10
CA LEU A 108 -4.77 -1.90 7.73
C LEU A 108 -5.05 -2.89 8.87
N ASN A 109 -4.03 -3.22 9.66
CA ASN A 109 -4.15 -4.09 10.83
C ASN A 109 -4.72 -3.38 12.08
N THR A 110 -5.00 -2.07 12.02
CA THR A 110 -5.79 -1.40 13.06
C THR A 110 -7.30 -1.53 12.85
N PHE A 111 -7.73 -1.97 11.67
CA PHE A 111 -9.15 -2.03 11.32
C PHE A 111 -9.85 -3.24 11.96
N ASP A 112 -10.85 -2.94 12.80
CA ASP A 112 -11.67 -3.95 13.45
C ASP A 112 -12.41 -4.83 12.45
N GLY A 113 -12.35 -6.15 12.67
CA GLY A 113 -13.01 -7.15 11.85
C GLY A 113 -12.25 -7.61 10.61
N VAL A 114 -11.16 -6.93 10.23
CA VAL A 114 -10.31 -7.31 9.07
C VAL A 114 -8.83 -7.52 9.42
N ARG A 115 -8.37 -7.02 10.57
CA ARG A 115 -6.97 -7.13 11.00
C ARG A 115 -6.46 -8.57 11.08
N ASP A 116 -5.17 -8.73 10.83
CA ASP A 116 -4.47 -10.00 11.01
C ASP A 116 -4.06 -10.19 12.48
N GLU A 117 -4.84 -10.97 13.22
CA GLU A 117 -4.63 -11.22 14.66
C GLU A 117 -3.33 -11.98 14.99
N THR A 118 -2.75 -12.70 14.02
CA THR A 118 -1.59 -13.58 14.28
C THR A 118 -0.40 -13.31 13.37
N GLY A 119 -0.52 -12.39 12.42
CA GLY A 119 0.43 -12.21 11.31
C GLY A 119 0.38 -13.33 10.26
N ALA A 120 -0.45 -14.35 10.47
CA ALA A 120 -0.65 -15.48 9.59
C ALA A 120 -2.10 -15.99 9.63
N SER A 121 -3.05 -15.14 10.01
CA SER A 121 -4.46 -15.55 10.14
C SER A 121 -4.97 -16.11 8.81
N PRO A 122 -5.74 -17.22 8.83
CA PRO A 122 -6.31 -17.82 7.63
C PRO A 122 -7.52 -17.05 7.11
N THR A 123 -7.94 -15.98 7.79
CA THR A 123 -9.04 -15.14 7.33
C THR A 123 -8.70 -14.52 5.98
N SER A 124 -9.71 -14.36 5.14
CA SER A 124 -9.49 -13.87 3.79
C SER A 124 -9.05 -12.40 3.74
N TRP A 125 -9.42 -11.60 4.75
CA TRP A 125 -8.93 -10.24 4.93
C TRP A 125 -7.44 -10.22 5.28
N ALA A 126 -6.99 -11.06 6.21
CA ALA A 126 -5.57 -11.17 6.53
C ALA A 126 -4.74 -11.68 5.34
N LEU A 127 -5.26 -12.65 4.57
CA LEU A 127 -4.64 -13.10 3.32
C LEU A 127 -4.53 -11.96 2.30
N TRP A 128 -5.59 -11.18 2.11
CA TRP A 128 -5.57 -10.02 1.22
C TRP A 128 -4.53 -8.98 1.68
N THR A 129 -4.52 -8.61 2.97
CA THR A 129 -3.54 -7.64 3.50
C THR A 129 -2.11 -8.09 3.22
N ARG A 130 -1.75 -9.35 3.53
CA ARG A 130 -0.40 -9.86 3.28
C ARG A 130 -0.06 -9.92 1.79
N MET A 131 -1.01 -10.32 0.95
CA MET A 131 -0.79 -10.39 -0.50
C MET A 131 -0.65 -9.01 -1.12
N TRP A 132 -1.52 -8.06 -0.76
CA TRP A 132 -1.42 -6.66 -1.16
C TRP A 132 -0.09 -6.06 -0.74
N THR A 133 0.33 -6.23 0.51
CA THR A 133 1.65 -5.75 0.98
C THR A 133 2.80 -6.37 0.16
N ALA A 134 2.74 -7.66 -0.16
CA ALA A 134 3.75 -8.30 -1.01
C ALA A 134 3.75 -7.79 -2.46
N GLU A 135 2.63 -7.23 -2.92
CA GLU A 135 2.54 -6.57 -4.22
C GLU A 135 3.11 -5.15 -4.17
N GLU A 136 2.70 -4.34 -3.20
CA GLU A 136 3.18 -2.96 -3.01
C GLU A 136 4.69 -2.88 -2.74
N ASN A 137 5.28 -3.87 -2.05
CA ASN A 137 6.73 -3.88 -1.80
C ASN A 137 7.55 -3.78 -3.09
N ARG A 138 7.01 -4.26 -4.21
CA ARG A 138 7.69 -4.20 -5.51
C ARG A 138 7.73 -2.78 -6.08
N HIS A 139 6.84 -1.89 -5.67
CA HIS A 139 6.81 -0.49 -6.13
C HIS A 139 7.98 0.30 -5.52
N GLY A 140 8.19 0.20 -4.20
CA GLY A 140 9.37 0.76 -3.54
C GLY A 140 10.67 0.21 -4.14
N ASP A 141 10.78 -1.13 -4.24
CA ASP A 141 11.95 -1.81 -4.80
C ASP A 141 12.36 -1.31 -6.19
N VAL A 142 11.38 -1.11 -7.09
CA VAL A 142 11.65 -0.68 -8.46
C VAL A 142 12.07 0.79 -8.50
N LEU A 143 11.43 1.66 -7.70
CA LEU A 143 11.76 3.07 -7.67
C LEU A 143 13.10 3.32 -6.98
N TYR A 144 13.37 2.66 -5.86
CA TYR A 144 14.63 2.75 -5.11
C TYR A 144 15.81 2.38 -6.00
N LYS A 145 15.77 1.21 -6.64
CA LYS A 145 16.86 0.75 -7.55
C LYS A 145 17.02 1.68 -8.74
N TYR A 146 15.91 2.17 -9.30
CA TYR A 146 15.98 3.13 -10.40
C TYR A 146 16.72 4.40 -9.98
N LEU A 147 16.27 5.06 -8.91
CA LEU A 147 16.88 6.29 -8.38
C LEU A 147 18.34 6.09 -7.98
N TYR A 148 18.65 4.98 -7.29
CA TYR A 148 20.02 4.61 -6.93
C TYR A 148 20.94 4.49 -8.17
N LEU A 149 20.50 3.76 -9.21
CA LEU A 149 21.30 3.56 -10.41
C LEU A 149 21.43 4.82 -11.26
N THR A 150 20.46 5.73 -11.23
CA THR A 150 20.54 7.00 -11.97
C THR A 150 21.73 7.85 -11.52
N GLY A 151 22.10 7.80 -10.22
CA GLY A 151 23.12 8.67 -9.64
C GLY A 151 22.76 10.16 -9.63
N ARG A 152 21.49 10.51 -9.85
CA ARG A 152 21.00 11.90 -9.95
C ARG A 152 20.52 12.48 -8.62
N VAL A 153 20.38 11.67 -7.58
CA VAL A 153 19.78 12.04 -6.30
C VAL A 153 20.67 11.64 -5.12
N ASP A 154 20.54 12.35 -4.01
CA ASP A 154 21.24 12.02 -2.76
C ASP A 154 20.49 10.92 -2.00
N MET A 155 20.91 9.67 -2.22
CA MET A 155 20.31 8.50 -1.58
C MET A 155 20.42 8.53 -0.05
N LYS A 156 21.47 9.13 0.52
CA LYS A 156 21.64 9.21 1.98
C LYS A 156 20.55 10.08 2.61
N GLN A 157 20.21 11.19 1.97
CA GLN A 157 19.14 12.07 2.46
C GLN A 157 17.76 11.42 2.29
N ILE A 158 17.56 10.68 1.21
CA ILE A 158 16.32 9.93 0.96
C ILE A 158 16.12 8.83 2.00
N GLU A 159 17.13 7.98 2.24
CA GLU A 159 17.10 6.91 3.25
C GLU A 159 16.82 7.46 4.65
N LYS A 160 17.44 8.59 5.00
CA LYS A 160 17.17 9.29 6.27
C LYS A 160 15.71 9.76 6.36
N THR A 161 15.16 10.25 5.25
CA THR A 161 13.77 10.72 5.19
C THR A 161 12.79 9.56 5.34
N ILE A 162 13.05 8.43 4.68
CA ILE A 162 12.27 7.18 4.86
C ILE A 162 12.30 6.74 6.32
N GLN A 163 13.48 6.73 6.94
CA GLN A 163 13.62 6.35 8.34
C GLN A 163 12.80 7.26 9.27
N TYR A 164 12.82 8.58 9.04
CA TYR A 164 11.97 9.50 9.80
C TYR A 164 10.48 9.23 9.55
N LEU A 165 10.06 9.10 8.29
CA LEU A 165 8.64 8.89 7.95
C LEU A 165 8.09 7.62 8.61
N ILE A 166 8.81 6.51 8.53
CA ILE A 166 8.41 5.25 9.19
C ILE A 166 8.39 5.43 10.72
N GLY A 167 9.39 6.12 11.28
CA GLY A 167 9.48 6.32 12.73
C GLY A 167 8.40 7.23 13.32
N TYR A 168 7.94 8.23 12.56
CA TYR A 168 6.85 9.11 12.97
C TYR A 168 5.45 8.54 12.68
N GLY A 169 5.34 7.62 11.71
CA GLY A 169 4.05 7.13 11.24
C GLY A 169 3.32 8.17 10.40
N MET A 170 2.00 8.00 10.29
CA MET A 170 1.08 8.89 9.57
C MET A 170 0.04 9.49 10.50
#